data_AF-A0A1I3K8Y5-F1
#
_entry.id   AF-A0A1I3K8Y5-F1
#
_cell.length_a   1.000
_cell.length_b   1.000
_cell.length_c   1.000
_cell.angle_alpha   90.00
_cell.angle_beta   90.00
_cell.angle_gamma   90.00
#
_symmetry.space_group_name_H-M   'P 1'
#
loop_
_entity.id
_entity.type
_entity.pdbx_description
1 polymer ?
#
loop_
_entity_poly.entity_id
_entity_poly.type
_entity_poly.pdbx_seq_one_letter_code
_entity_poly.pdbx_strand_id
1 'polypeptide(L)'
;METANLISKKQIRQIYESYTDYFNEIMAQVITRLQQNVKLSAQPTYKSRVKSFDSYFKKVLRLKPEQMEETKSLIYLTDMMGIRMICAFLEDINIGLEQIKKLFEIKEVEVKGAEKKFSEFGYESIHVLVKIPKEFLPPLTGKYEGLAPISDELVCEIQIRTILQDAWAEVEHELIYKIEFNPFDIPLRRKLASINASLTLADITFQEIRDYQNKLQRELDERRRSFYSLADGFLNEKTDKKEEDINRVSPFVQGTIDDLLLKAIEAHNDGHLSEAVDIYTRILEAVPDTDKNVLAVIHKHRGMAFFAMNKLDDALDDFQKSIDADNTAFRSYYYKGIVYSILKKYKEAIECYTKSLEINEFQAHTNFRRAMAYYELGEYEKSMNDLDVALKLGMNPDECKPLQEKLVKKFGMNM
;
A
#
# COMPACT_ATOMS: atom_id res chain seq x y z
N MET A 1 -50.05 42.80 -11.71
CA MET A 1 -49.09 42.52 -10.61
C MET A 1 -48.63 41.10 -10.75
N GLU A 2 -47.37 40.73 -10.92
CA GLU A 2 -46.12 41.44 -11.20
C GLU A 2 -45.33 40.35 -11.94
N THR A 3 -44.91 40.59 -13.17
CA THR A 3 -44.03 39.67 -13.90
C THR A 3 -42.68 39.69 -13.21
N ALA A 4 -42.41 38.69 -12.37
CA ALA A 4 -41.11 38.48 -11.74
C ALA A 4 -40.03 38.53 -12.83
N ASN A 5 -39.11 39.48 -12.68
CA ASN A 5 -37.97 39.67 -13.57
C ASN A 5 -37.02 38.47 -13.40
N LEU A 6 -37.28 37.37 -14.10
CA LEU A 6 -36.35 36.26 -14.21
C LEU A 6 -35.02 36.77 -14.78
N ILE A 7 -33.97 36.76 -13.96
CA ILE A 7 -32.62 37.09 -14.41
C ILE A 7 -32.27 36.13 -15.55
N SER A 8 -31.88 36.69 -16.70
CA SER A 8 -31.60 35.87 -17.88
C SER A 8 -30.40 34.95 -17.61
N LYS A 9 -30.45 33.69 -18.07
CA LYS A 9 -29.33 32.72 -18.01
C LYS A 9 -27.99 33.36 -18.46
N LYS A 10 -28.05 34.31 -19.40
CA LYS A 10 -26.90 35.07 -19.91
C LYS A 10 -26.27 36.00 -18.86
N GLN A 11 -27.06 36.68 -18.04
CA GLN A 11 -26.56 37.54 -16.97
C GLN A 11 -25.91 36.72 -15.85
N ILE A 12 -26.53 35.62 -15.43
CA ILE A 12 -25.97 34.71 -14.42
C ILE A 12 -24.65 34.12 -14.91
N ARG A 13 -24.57 33.80 -16.21
CA ARG A 13 -23.33 33.34 -16.85
C ARG A 13 -22.22 34.37 -16.77
N GLN A 14 -22.50 35.62 -17.16
CA GLN A 14 -21.51 36.70 -17.12
C GLN A 14 -20.99 36.95 -15.70
N ILE A 15 -21.90 36.95 -14.71
CA ILE A 15 -21.51 37.07 -13.30
C ILE A 15 -20.64 35.89 -12.90
N TYR A 16 -21.06 34.65 -13.14
CA TYR A 16 -20.27 33.48 -12.73
C TYR A 16 -18.89 33.45 -13.39
N GLU A 17 -18.84 33.69 -14.70
CA GLU A 17 -17.60 33.66 -15.47
C GLU A 17 -16.61 34.74 -15.00
N SER A 18 -17.08 35.91 -14.52
CA SER A 18 -16.20 36.96 -14.00
C SER A 18 -15.45 36.59 -12.71
N TYR A 19 -15.95 35.62 -11.92
CA TYR A 19 -15.26 35.12 -10.73
C TYR A 19 -14.32 33.94 -11.01
N THR A 20 -14.28 33.40 -12.23
CA THR A 20 -13.51 32.18 -12.54
C THR A 20 -12.02 32.35 -12.23
N ASP A 21 -11.43 33.44 -12.68
CA ASP A 21 -10.02 33.76 -12.43
C ASP A 21 -9.74 33.98 -10.94
N TYR A 22 -10.68 34.63 -10.25
CA TYR A 22 -10.59 34.88 -8.81
C TYR A 22 -10.57 33.56 -8.02
N PHE A 23 -11.44 32.62 -8.38
CA PHE A 23 -11.46 31.28 -7.77
C PHE A 23 -10.19 30.47 -8.06
N ASN A 24 -9.65 30.57 -9.28
CA ASN A 24 -8.40 29.91 -9.62
C ASN A 24 -7.24 30.40 -8.75
N GLU A 25 -7.18 31.71 -8.49
CA GLU A 25 -6.14 32.30 -7.65
C GLU A 25 -6.28 31.87 -6.17
N ILE A 26 -7.51 31.85 -5.63
CA ILE A 26 -7.78 31.30 -4.29
C ILE A 26 -7.31 29.85 -4.20
N MET A 27 -7.69 29.01 -5.16
CA MET A 27 -7.30 27.59 -5.16
C MET A 27 -5.78 27.42 -5.27
N ALA A 28 -5.08 28.26 -6.02
CA ALA A 28 -3.62 28.23 -6.09
C ALA A 28 -2.98 28.52 -4.73
N GLN A 29 -3.53 29.46 -3.95
CA GLN A 29 -3.07 29.73 -2.59
C GLN A 29 -3.35 28.57 -1.64
N VAL A 30 -4.54 27.97 -1.74
CA VAL A 30 -4.88 26.76 -0.96
C VAL A 30 -3.93 25.61 -1.28
N ILE A 31 -3.66 25.34 -2.56
CA ILE A 31 -2.70 24.32 -3.00
C ILE A 31 -1.29 24.62 -2.46
N THR A 32 -0.85 25.88 -2.54
CA THR A 32 0.46 26.29 -2.02
C THR A 32 0.59 26.00 -0.52
N ARG A 33 -0.43 26.33 0.28
CA ARG A 33 -0.45 26.01 1.72
C ARG A 33 -0.47 24.51 1.98
N LEU A 34 -1.23 23.74 1.20
CA LEU A 34 -1.25 22.29 1.29
C LEU A 34 0.14 21.70 1.01
N GLN A 35 0.79 22.09 -0.09
CA GLN A 35 2.13 21.60 -0.47
C GLN A 35 3.20 21.95 0.57
N GLN A 36 3.12 23.11 1.21
CA GLN A 36 4.09 23.52 2.23
C GLN A 36 3.95 22.70 3.52
N ASN A 37 2.72 22.42 3.94
CA ASN A 37 2.43 21.91 5.28
C ASN A 37 2.06 20.43 5.33
N VAL A 38 1.52 19.86 4.26
CA VAL A 38 1.17 18.44 4.20
C VAL A 38 2.44 17.62 3.99
N LYS A 39 2.81 16.83 5.01
CA LYS A 39 3.97 15.94 4.98
C LYS A 39 3.49 14.49 5.01
N LEU A 40 3.66 13.84 3.87
CA LEU A 40 3.33 12.43 3.66
C LEU A 40 4.59 11.67 3.22
N SER A 41 4.52 10.34 3.24
CA SER A 41 5.61 9.45 2.82
C SER A 41 6.05 9.72 1.38
N ALA A 42 5.07 9.85 0.48
CA ALA A 42 5.24 10.38 -0.87
C ALA A 42 4.46 11.68 -1.02
N GLN A 43 5.02 12.66 -1.73
CA GLN A 43 4.36 13.94 -1.94
C GLN A 43 3.10 13.76 -2.81
N PRO A 44 1.93 14.22 -2.34
CA PRO A 44 0.68 14.06 -3.07
C PRO A 44 0.63 15.01 -4.28
N THR A 45 -0.12 14.60 -5.31
CA THR A 45 -0.39 15.46 -6.47
C THR A 45 -1.68 16.23 -6.25
N TYR A 46 -1.69 17.52 -6.60
CA TYR A 46 -2.88 18.38 -6.48
C TYR A 46 -3.43 18.74 -7.85
N LYS A 47 -4.73 18.54 -8.06
CA LYS A 47 -5.47 19.02 -9.23
C LYS A 47 -6.57 19.96 -8.77
N SER A 48 -6.66 21.17 -9.33
CA SER A 48 -7.76 22.11 -9.06
C SER A 48 -8.75 22.15 -10.22
N ARG A 49 -10.02 22.36 -9.90
CA ARG A 49 -11.08 22.55 -10.88
C ARG A 49 -12.11 23.55 -10.35
N VAL A 50 -12.42 24.57 -11.16
CA VAL A 50 -13.64 25.39 -11.00
C VAL A 50 -14.79 24.69 -11.71
N LYS A 51 -15.97 24.68 -11.08
CA LYS A 51 -17.17 24.10 -11.68
C LYS A 51 -17.52 24.81 -13.00
N SER A 52 -17.93 24.06 -14.02
CA SER A 52 -18.39 24.70 -15.27
C SER A 52 -19.72 25.40 -15.06
N PHE A 53 -19.98 26.45 -15.85
CA PHE A 53 -21.22 27.21 -15.76
C PHE A 53 -22.46 26.32 -15.93
N ASP A 54 -22.47 25.39 -16.90
CA ASP A 54 -23.64 24.53 -17.12
C ASP A 54 -23.95 23.62 -15.92
N SER A 55 -22.91 23.07 -15.27
CA SER A 55 -23.07 22.27 -14.05
C SER A 55 -23.47 23.11 -12.84
N TYR A 56 -22.92 24.32 -12.72
CA TYR A 56 -23.32 25.30 -11.71
C TYR A 56 -24.80 25.67 -11.88
N PHE A 57 -25.20 26.10 -13.07
CA PHE A 57 -26.55 26.55 -13.38
C PHE A 57 -27.60 25.45 -13.14
N LYS A 58 -27.33 24.21 -13.59
CA LYS A 58 -28.20 23.06 -13.29
C LYS A 58 -28.36 22.82 -11.78
N LYS A 59 -27.30 23.00 -11.00
CA LYS A 59 -27.33 22.78 -9.54
C LYS A 59 -28.03 23.92 -8.80
N VAL A 60 -27.86 25.16 -9.24
CA VAL A 60 -28.61 26.33 -8.73
C VAL A 60 -30.11 26.13 -8.98
N LEU A 61 -30.52 25.78 -10.19
CA LEU A 61 -31.93 25.51 -10.53
C LEU A 61 -32.57 24.45 -9.62
N ARG A 62 -31.80 23.43 -9.22
CA ARG A 62 -32.28 22.33 -8.38
C ARG A 62 -32.35 22.68 -6.90
N LEU A 63 -31.39 23.45 -6.38
CA LEU A 63 -31.20 23.64 -4.93
C LEU A 63 -31.62 25.00 -4.41
N LYS A 64 -31.52 26.05 -5.23
CA LYS A 64 -31.79 27.44 -4.84
C LYS A 64 -32.51 28.21 -5.95
N PRO A 65 -33.69 27.74 -6.41
CA PRO A 65 -34.42 28.41 -7.48
C PRO A 65 -34.88 29.83 -7.08
N GLU A 66 -35.26 30.04 -5.82
CA GLU A 66 -35.79 31.31 -5.29
C GLU A 66 -34.75 32.45 -5.32
N GLN A 67 -33.48 32.14 -5.08
CA GLN A 67 -32.40 33.14 -5.08
C GLN A 67 -32.09 33.70 -6.47
N MET A 68 -32.53 33.01 -7.53
CA MET A 68 -32.36 33.47 -8.92
C MET A 68 -33.29 34.63 -9.28
N GLU A 69 -34.38 34.80 -8.54
CA GLU A 69 -35.36 35.87 -8.75
C GLU A 69 -34.97 37.17 -8.01
N GLU A 70 -34.20 37.05 -6.93
CA GLU A 70 -33.95 38.15 -6.00
C GLU A 70 -32.57 38.83 -6.12
N THR A 71 -31.53 38.16 -6.64
CA THR A 71 -30.15 38.67 -6.53
C THR A 71 -29.38 38.85 -7.84
N LYS A 72 -28.83 40.06 -8.06
CA LYS A 72 -27.84 40.37 -9.11
C LYS A 72 -26.40 39.95 -8.73
N SER A 73 -26.25 39.15 -7.68
CA SER A 73 -24.96 38.73 -7.13
C SER A 73 -24.70 37.24 -7.38
N LEU A 74 -23.47 36.82 -7.16
CA LEU A 74 -23.06 35.43 -7.25
C LEU A 74 -23.85 34.56 -6.24
N ILE A 75 -24.39 33.42 -6.68
CA ILE A 75 -25.09 32.46 -5.82
C ILE A 75 -24.06 31.42 -5.33
N TYR A 76 -23.88 31.33 -4.02
CA TYR A 76 -22.89 30.43 -3.43
C TYR A 76 -23.37 28.97 -3.40
N LEU A 77 -22.54 28.08 -3.94
CA LEU A 77 -22.63 26.63 -3.78
C LEU A 77 -21.38 26.11 -3.08
N THR A 78 -21.50 24.98 -2.39
CA THR A 78 -20.40 24.37 -1.63
C THR A 78 -19.31 23.74 -2.50
N ASP A 79 -19.61 23.42 -3.77
CA ASP A 79 -18.72 22.71 -4.71
C ASP A 79 -18.38 23.56 -5.95
N MET A 80 -18.24 24.87 -5.77
CA MET A 80 -17.79 25.78 -6.83
C MET A 80 -16.29 25.62 -7.10
N MET A 81 -15.51 25.44 -6.04
CA MET A 81 -14.05 25.24 -6.06
C MET A 81 -13.73 23.86 -5.53
N GLY A 82 -13.09 23.03 -6.36
CA GLY A 82 -12.69 21.68 -6.01
C GLY A 82 -11.19 21.49 -6.15
N ILE A 83 -10.55 20.92 -5.13
CA ILE A 83 -9.17 20.46 -5.18
C ILE A 83 -9.18 18.95 -4.97
N ARG A 84 -8.51 18.20 -5.83
CA ARG A 84 -8.23 16.77 -5.61
C ARG A 84 -6.80 16.64 -5.11
N MET A 85 -6.64 16.07 -3.92
CA MET A 85 -5.37 15.63 -3.37
C MET A 85 -5.21 14.14 -3.61
N ILE A 86 -4.25 13.78 -4.44
CA ILE A 86 -4.00 12.41 -4.91
C ILE A 86 -2.78 11.87 -4.17
N CYS A 87 -3.04 10.97 -3.23
CA CYS A 87 -2.08 10.26 -2.43
C CYS A 87 -1.59 8.98 -3.13
N ALA A 88 -0.40 8.53 -2.79
CA ALA A 88 0.14 7.28 -3.32
C ALA A 88 -0.51 6.04 -2.68
N PHE A 89 -0.79 6.09 -1.38
CA PHE A 89 -1.30 4.95 -0.61
C PHE A 89 -2.55 5.30 0.20
N LEU A 90 -3.26 4.27 0.68
CA LEU A 90 -4.51 4.40 1.42
C LEU A 90 -4.33 5.09 2.78
N GLU A 91 -3.29 4.75 3.54
CA GLU A 91 -3.05 5.36 4.87
C GLU A 91 -2.79 6.88 4.76
N ASP A 92 -2.15 7.31 3.66
CA ASP A 92 -1.83 8.71 3.41
C ASP A 92 -3.10 9.56 3.28
N ILE A 93 -4.26 8.96 2.93
CA ILE A 93 -5.56 9.65 2.91
C ILE A 93 -5.92 10.14 4.32
N ASN A 94 -5.84 9.25 5.31
CA ASN A 94 -6.20 9.57 6.69
C ASN A 94 -5.18 10.51 7.33
N ILE A 95 -3.89 10.28 7.10
CA ILE A 95 -2.83 11.17 7.57
C ILE A 95 -3.01 12.58 6.97
N GLY A 96 -3.29 12.64 5.67
CA GLY A 96 -3.56 13.88 4.94
C GLY A 96 -4.78 14.62 5.46
N LEU A 97 -5.89 13.90 5.72
CA LEU A 97 -7.11 14.44 6.31
C LEU A 97 -6.84 15.09 7.67
N GLU A 98 -6.12 14.42 8.56
CA GLU A 98 -5.79 14.95 9.89
C GLU A 98 -4.89 16.19 9.82
N GLN A 99 -4.00 16.27 8.84
CA GLN A 99 -3.19 17.48 8.61
C GLN A 99 -4.05 18.62 8.05
N ILE A 100 -4.97 18.35 7.12
CA ILE A 100 -5.89 19.34 6.58
C ILE A 100 -6.80 19.92 7.68
N LYS A 101 -7.32 19.07 8.58
CA LYS A 101 -8.11 19.49 9.76
C LYS A 101 -7.37 20.47 10.67
N LYS A 102 -6.04 20.40 10.72
CA LYS A 102 -5.20 21.33 11.50
C LYS A 102 -4.90 22.63 10.75
N LEU A 103 -4.92 22.59 9.42
CA LEU A 103 -4.55 23.73 8.58
C LEU A 103 -5.72 24.66 8.28
N PHE A 104 -6.95 24.12 8.25
CA PHE A 104 -8.15 24.84 7.84
C PHE A 104 -9.31 24.65 8.81
N GLU A 105 -10.21 25.64 8.88
CA GLU A 105 -11.50 25.49 9.56
C GLU A 105 -12.40 24.58 8.71
N ILE A 106 -12.75 23.41 9.23
CA ILE A 106 -13.58 22.42 8.53
C ILE A 106 -15.06 22.71 8.77
N LYS A 107 -15.84 22.77 7.69
CA LYS A 107 -17.31 22.88 7.75
C LYS A 107 -17.98 21.52 7.78
N GLU A 108 -17.52 20.60 6.94
CA GLU A 108 -18.12 19.28 6.78
C GLU A 108 -17.08 18.29 6.27
N VAL A 109 -17.21 17.02 6.67
CA VAL A 109 -16.46 15.90 6.10
C VAL A 109 -17.48 14.86 5.66
N GLU A 110 -17.55 14.60 4.37
CA GLU A 110 -18.45 13.64 3.75
C GLU A 110 -17.63 12.47 3.18
N VAL A 111 -17.98 11.24 3.52
CA VAL A 111 -17.36 10.04 2.93
C VAL A 111 -18.31 9.50 1.86
N LYS A 112 -18.03 9.83 0.60
CA LYS A 112 -18.87 9.38 -0.53
C LYS A 112 -18.51 7.95 -0.90
N GLY A 113 -19.50 7.05 -0.83
CA GLY A 113 -19.36 5.63 -1.17
C GLY A 113 -19.84 4.67 -0.07
N ALA A 114 -19.83 5.11 1.18
CA ALA A 114 -20.14 4.28 2.36
C ALA A 114 -21.62 3.86 2.49
N GLU A 115 -22.55 4.54 1.79
CA GLU A 115 -24.01 4.27 1.88
C GLU A 115 -24.52 3.22 0.87
N LYS A 116 -23.63 2.62 0.06
CA LYS A 116 -24.03 1.67 -0.98
C LYS A 116 -24.15 0.26 -0.42
N LYS A 117 -25.31 -0.38 -0.65
CA LYS A 117 -25.57 -1.80 -0.35
C LYS A 117 -24.42 -2.67 -0.88
N PHE A 118 -24.14 -3.77 -0.19
CA PHE A 118 -23.13 -4.83 -0.45
C PHE A 118 -22.96 -5.29 -1.93
N SER A 119 -23.87 -4.90 -2.83
CA SER A 119 -23.83 -5.15 -4.27
C SER A 119 -23.07 -4.12 -5.11
N GLU A 120 -22.66 -2.97 -4.54
CA GLU A 120 -21.92 -1.93 -5.26
C GLU A 120 -20.61 -1.63 -4.53
N PHE A 121 -19.57 -2.39 -4.84
CA PHE A 121 -18.18 -2.03 -4.53
C PHE A 121 -17.88 -0.71 -5.25
N GLY A 122 -18.01 0.41 -4.55
CA GLY A 122 -17.61 1.75 -4.97
C GLY A 122 -16.43 2.21 -4.11
N TYR A 123 -15.47 2.94 -4.68
CA TYR A 123 -14.41 3.54 -3.87
C TYR A 123 -15.00 4.58 -2.91
N GLU A 124 -14.53 4.56 -1.67
CA GLU A 124 -14.79 5.61 -0.70
C GLU A 124 -13.88 6.80 -0.98
N SER A 125 -14.47 7.95 -1.33
CA SER A 125 -13.76 9.22 -1.51
C SER A 125 -14.09 10.13 -0.35
N ILE A 126 -13.07 10.67 0.33
CA ILE A 126 -13.27 11.61 1.42
C ILE A 126 -13.34 13.02 0.83
N HIS A 127 -14.46 13.69 1.08
CA HIS A 127 -14.73 15.06 0.66
C HIS A 127 -14.72 15.96 1.90
N VAL A 128 -13.84 16.95 1.91
CA VAL A 128 -13.66 17.86 3.03
C VAL A 128 -14.05 19.26 2.57
N LEU A 129 -15.08 19.85 3.17
CA LEU A 129 -15.42 21.25 2.94
C LEU A 129 -14.60 22.12 3.91
N VAL A 130 -13.64 22.86 3.34
CA VAL A 130 -12.81 23.80 4.09
C VAL A 130 -13.27 25.22 3.88
N LYS A 131 -13.34 26.01 4.95
CA LYS A 131 -13.57 27.45 4.84
C LYS A 131 -12.29 28.13 4.35
N ILE A 132 -12.44 29.05 3.41
CA ILE A 132 -11.31 29.81 2.89
C ILE A 132 -10.87 30.89 3.88
N PRO A 133 -9.60 30.91 4.32
CA PRO A 133 -9.06 32.00 5.12
C PRO A 133 -9.13 33.35 4.39
N LYS A 134 -9.43 34.43 5.11
CA LYS A 134 -9.55 35.78 4.51
C LYS A 134 -8.26 36.26 3.83
N GLU A 135 -7.11 35.80 4.35
CA GLU A 135 -5.78 36.05 3.78
C GLU A 135 -5.60 35.50 2.36
N PHE A 136 -6.43 34.53 1.94
CA PHE A 136 -6.35 33.92 0.61
C PHE A 136 -7.19 34.62 -0.44
N LEU A 137 -7.99 35.61 -0.05
CA LEU A 137 -8.85 36.36 -0.93
C LEU A 137 -8.01 37.45 -1.63
N PRO A 138 -7.83 37.39 -2.97
CA PRO A 138 -7.16 38.47 -3.68
C PRO A 138 -7.89 39.81 -3.45
N PRO A 139 -7.15 40.93 -3.39
CA PRO A 139 -7.78 42.24 -3.22
C PRO A 139 -8.66 42.56 -4.42
N LEU A 140 -9.83 43.15 -4.18
CA LEU A 140 -10.82 43.52 -5.22
C LEU A 140 -10.42 44.79 -6.01
N THR A 141 -9.13 44.96 -6.23
CA THR A 141 -8.51 46.10 -6.90
C THR A 141 -7.77 45.64 -8.15
N GLY A 142 -7.68 46.49 -9.18
CA GLY A 142 -6.98 46.13 -10.41
C GLY A 142 -7.73 45.04 -11.19
N LYS A 143 -7.16 43.83 -11.28
CA LYS A 143 -7.71 42.73 -12.09
C LYS A 143 -9.15 42.34 -11.70
N TYR A 144 -9.51 42.54 -10.43
CA TYR A 144 -10.81 42.15 -9.87
C TYR A 144 -11.69 43.35 -9.49
N GLU A 145 -11.34 44.52 -10.00
CA GLU A 145 -12.10 45.75 -9.81
C GLU A 145 -13.51 45.61 -10.40
N GLY A 146 -14.53 45.76 -9.57
CA GLY A 146 -15.94 45.59 -9.95
C GLY A 146 -16.59 44.27 -9.54
N LEU A 147 -15.84 43.32 -8.97
CA LEU A 147 -16.45 42.16 -8.28
C LEU A 147 -17.06 42.59 -6.95
N ALA A 148 -18.21 41.99 -6.61
CA ALA A 148 -18.84 42.22 -5.32
C ALA A 148 -18.05 41.53 -4.19
N PRO A 149 -18.06 42.07 -2.96
CA PRO A 149 -17.45 41.42 -1.81
C PRO A 149 -17.99 40.00 -1.63
N ILE A 150 -17.08 39.05 -1.45
CA ILE A 150 -17.44 37.66 -1.25
C ILE A 150 -17.78 37.42 0.22
N SER A 151 -18.79 36.60 0.46
CA SER A 151 -19.20 36.18 1.80
C SER A 151 -18.08 35.45 2.53
N ASP A 152 -18.00 35.65 3.84
CA ASP A 152 -17.11 34.91 4.76
C ASP A 152 -17.41 33.39 4.82
N GLU A 153 -18.48 32.95 4.15
CA GLU A 153 -18.91 31.56 4.06
C GLU A 153 -18.34 30.80 2.84
N LEU A 154 -17.45 31.41 2.06
CA LEU A 154 -16.85 30.75 0.91
C LEU A 154 -16.08 29.49 1.34
N VAL A 155 -16.43 28.35 0.74
CA VAL A 155 -15.80 27.06 1.00
C VAL A 155 -15.13 26.51 -0.26
N CYS A 156 -14.13 25.65 -0.05
CA CYS A 156 -13.54 24.82 -1.08
C CYS A 156 -13.69 23.35 -0.69
N GLU A 157 -14.07 22.52 -1.66
CA GLU A 157 -14.13 21.07 -1.49
C GLU A 157 -12.75 20.47 -1.79
N ILE A 158 -12.12 19.85 -0.80
CA ILE A 158 -10.90 19.06 -0.97
C ILE A 158 -11.29 17.58 -0.98
N GLN A 159 -11.10 16.93 -2.12
CA GLN A 159 -11.32 15.50 -2.32
C GLN A 159 -9.98 14.78 -2.12
N ILE A 160 -9.91 13.86 -1.17
CA ILE A 160 -8.69 13.08 -0.90
C ILE A 160 -8.86 11.68 -1.45
N ARG A 161 -7.93 11.25 -2.30
CA ARG A 161 -8.00 10.00 -3.06
C ARG A 161 -6.64 9.34 -3.23
N THR A 162 -6.61 8.04 -3.51
CA THR A 162 -5.43 7.38 -4.10
C THR A 162 -5.31 7.68 -5.61
N ILE A 163 -4.18 7.29 -6.20
CA ILE A 163 -3.97 7.33 -7.66
C ILE A 163 -5.05 6.50 -8.38
N LEU A 164 -5.35 5.29 -7.90
CA LEU A 164 -6.32 4.40 -8.55
C LEU A 164 -7.75 4.89 -8.37
N GLN A 165 -8.07 5.50 -7.22
CA GLN A 165 -9.36 6.18 -6.99
C GLN A 165 -9.57 7.37 -7.92
N ASP A 166 -8.56 8.22 -8.13
CA ASP A 166 -8.66 9.34 -9.08
C ASP A 166 -8.79 8.85 -10.52
N ALA A 167 -8.02 7.83 -10.90
CA ALA A 167 -8.12 7.22 -12.23
C ALA A 167 -9.51 6.61 -12.47
N TRP A 168 -10.05 5.86 -11.50
CA TRP A 168 -11.40 5.32 -11.57
C TRP A 168 -12.44 6.42 -11.72
N ALA A 169 -12.38 7.46 -10.88
CA ALA A 169 -13.36 8.54 -10.92
C ALA A 169 -13.34 9.33 -12.23
N GLU A 170 -12.18 9.49 -12.85
CA GLU A 170 -12.06 10.16 -14.16
C GLU A 170 -12.69 9.32 -15.27
N VAL A 171 -12.39 8.02 -15.31
CA VAL A 171 -12.96 7.07 -16.27
C VAL A 171 -14.47 6.93 -16.07
N GLU A 172 -14.91 6.77 -14.84
CA GLU A 172 -16.32 6.69 -14.48
C GLU A 172 -17.07 7.95 -14.92
N HIS A 173 -16.52 9.14 -14.66
CA HIS A 173 -17.13 10.38 -15.10
C HIS A 173 -17.24 10.46 -16.64
N GLU A 174 -16.20 10.08 -17.37
CA GLU A 174 -16.22 10.10 -18.84
C GLU A 174 -17.21 9.09 -19.44
N LEU A 175 -17.32 7.89 -18.85
CA LEU A 175 -18.19 6.83 -19.34
C LEU A 175 -19.65 6.99 -18.90
N ILE A 176 -19.89 7.39 -17.65
CA ILE A 176 -21.23 7.49 -17.07
C ILE A 176 -21.88 8.84 -17.37
N TYR A 177 -21.14 9.95 -17.33
CA TYR A 177 -21.76 11.29 -17.46
C TYR A 177 -22.11 11.65 -18.91
N LYS A 178 -21.50 10.98 -19.90
CA LYS A 178 -21.79 11.16 -21.33
C LYS A 178 -22.92 10.27 -21.85
N ILE A 179 -23.34 9.26 -21.07
CA ILE A 179 -24.41 8.32 -21.43
C ILE A 179 -25.57 8.55 -20.47
N GLU A 180 -26.67 9.13 -20.94
CA GLU A 180 -27.94 9.06 -20.21
C GLU A 180 -28.31 7.58 -20.05
N PHE A 181 -27.97 6.98 -18.91
CA PHE A 181 -28.06 5.54 -18.70
C PHE A 181 -29.51 5.06 -18.83
N ASN A 182 -29.74 4.10 -19.72
CA ASN A 182 -30.99 3.34 -19.76
C ASN A 182 -30.96 2.34 -18.58
N PRO A 183 -32.03 2.19 -17.76
CA PRO A 183 -32.08 1.26 -16.63
C PRO A 183 -31.81 -0.24 -16.95
N PHE A 184 -31.59 -0.62 -18.22
CA PHE A 184 -31.37 -2.01 -18.65
C PHE A 184 -29.89 -2.41 -18.88
N ASP A 185 -28.91 -1.51 -18.72
CA ASP A 185 -27.48 -1.81 -18.97
C ASP A 185 -26.75 -2.49 -17.79
N ILE A 186 -27.39 -3.53 -17.23
CA ILE A 186 -26.87 -4.36 -16.13
C ILE A 186 -25.49 -4.97 -16.44
N PRO A 187 -25.19 -5.46 -17.67
CA PRO A 187 -23.88 -6.05 -17.98
C PRO A 187 -22.73 -5.05 -17.89
N LEU A 188 -22.93 -3.80 -18.33
CA LEU A 188 -21.91 -2.76 -18.26
C LEU A 188 -21.67 -2.34 -16.81
N ARG A 189 -22.73 -2.17 -16.01
CA ARG A 189 -22.62 -1.89 -14.58
C ARG A 189 -21.84 -2.97 -13.83
N ARG A 190 -22.05 -4.26 -14.15
CA ARG A 190 -21.28 -5.36 -13.55
C ARG A 190 -19.81 -5.31 -13.94
N LYS A 191 -19.48 -4.99 -15.19
CA LYS A 191 -18.08 -4.83 -15.62
C LYS A 191 -17.40 -3.65 -14.91
N LEU A 192 -18.09 -2.52 -14.81
CA LEU A 192 -17.59 -1.35 -14.07
C LEU A 192 -17.37 -1.69 -12.59
N ALA A 193 -18.33 -2.36 -11.94
CA ALA A 193 -18.16 -2.82 -10.56
C ALA A 193 -16.98 -3.79 -10.39
N SER A 194 -16.78 -4.71 -11.34
CA SER A 194 -15.64 -5.65 -11.33
C SER A 194 -14.30 -4.93 -11.48
N ILE A 195 -14.21 -3.92 -12.35
CA ILE A 195 -12.99 -3.11 -12.50
C ILE A 195 -12.72 -2.34 -11.22
N ASN A 196 -13.77 -1.71 -10.66
CA ASN A 196 -13.61 -0.98 -9.41
C ASN A 196 -13.09 -1.87 -8.27
N ALA A 197 -13.67 -3.07 -8.10
CA ALA A 197 -13.20 -4.04 -7.12
C ALA A 197 -11.73 -4.46 -7.36
N SER A 198 -11.33 -4.63 -8.62
CA SER A 198 -9.94 -4.99 -8.98
C SER A 198 -8.97 -3.87 -8.60
N LEU A 199 -9.35 -2.61 -8.86
CA LEU A 199 -8.55 -1.46 -8.48
C LEU A 199 -8.45 -1.35 -6.96
N THR A 200 -9.57 -1.53 -6.22
CA THR A 200 -9.57 -1.47 -4.76
C THR A 200 -8.63 -2.52 -4.16
N LEU A 201 -8.67 -3.75 -4.69
CA LEU A 201 -7.76 -4.81 -4.27
C LEU A 201 -6.30 -4.45 -4.54
N ALA A 202 -6.01 -3.82 -5.68
CA ALA A 202 -4.66 -3.36 -6.00
C ALA A 202 -4.16 -2.30 -5.02
N ASP A 203 -5.00 -1.32 -4.64
CA ASP A 203 -4.67 -0.31 -3.62
C ASP A 203 -4.36 -0.95 -2.26
N ILE A 204 -5.16 -1.94 -1.83
CA ILE A 204 -4.92 -2.71 -0.60
C ILE A 204 -3.58 -3.44 -0.69
N THR A 205 -3.31 -4.11 -1.81
CA THR A 205 -2.07 -4.86 -2.02
C THR A 205 -0.84 -3.93 -1.98
N PHE A 206 -0.91 -2.75 -2.60
CA PHE A 206 0.17 -1.76 -2.54
C PHE A 206 0.40 -1.26 -1.12
N GLN A 207 -0.67 -1.04 -0.36
CA GLN A 207 -0.58 -0.67 1.06
C GLN A 207 0.09 -1.76 1.89
N GLU A 208 -0.30 -3.04 1.72
CA GLU A 208 0.30 -4.17 2.44
C GLU A 208 1.80 -4.33 2.14
N ILE A 209 2.19 -4.18 0.87
CA ILE A 209 3.60 -4.22 0.46
C ILE A 209 4.39 -3.10 1.16
N ARG A 210 3.84 -1.89 1.20
CA ARG A 210 4.47 -0.75 1.89
C ARG A 210 4.58 -0.99 3.39
N ASP A 211 3.54 -1.50 4.03
CA ASP A 211 3.54 -1.78 5.47
C ASP A 211 4.56 -2.85 5.84
N TYR A 212 4.69 -3.87 4.99
CA TYR A 212 5.73 -4.88 5.13
C TYR A 212 7.14 -4.28 5.03
N GLN A 213 7.38 -3.41 4.04
CA GLN A 213 8.67 -2.70 3.91
C GLN A 213 8.96 -1.80 5.12
N ASN A 214 7.98 -1.01 5.56
CA ASN A 214 8.12 -0.13 6.73
C ASN A 214 8.39 -0.92 8.01
N LYS A 215 7.71 -2.06 8.21
CA LYS A 215 7.93 -2.94 9.35
C LYS A 215 9.35 -3.50 9.32
N LEU A 216 9.80 -3.99 8.17
CA LEU A 216 11.17 -4.48 8.00
C LEU A 216 12.19 -3.39 8.33
N GLN A 217 11.96 -2.16 7.86
CA GLN A 217 12.86 -1.03 8.11
C GLN A 217 12.88 -0.62 9.59
N ARG A 218 11.73 -0.64 10.29
CA ARG A 218 11.67 -0.37 11.74
C ARG A 218 12.40 -1.43 12.55
N GLU A 219 12.21 -2.71 12.21
CA GLU A 219 12.93 -3.81 12.86
C GLU A 219 14.45 -3.68 12.65
N LEU A 220 14.88 -3.26 11.46
CA LEU A 220 16.29 -2.95 11.19
C LEU A 220 16.79 -1.75 12.01
N ASP A 221 16.01 -0.68 12.11
CA ASP A 221 16.39 0.52 12.87
C ASP A 221 16.42 0.25 14.39
N GLU A 222 15.54 -0.59 14.93
CA GLU A 222 15.57 -1.02 16.32
C GLU A 222 16.82 -1.85 16.62
N ARG A 223 17.20 -2.77 15.72
CA ARG A 223 18.45 -3.53 15.81
C ARG A 223 19.69 -2.63 15.73
N ARG A 224 19.65 -1.58 14.90
CA ARG A 224 20.72 -0.58 14.85
C ARG A 224 20.82 0.21 16.15
N ARG A 225 19.70 0.67 16.72
CA ARG A 225 19.70 1.44 17.98
C ARG A 225 20.15 0.61 19.17
N SER A 226 19.72 -0.65 19.27
CA SER A 226 20.20 -1.55 20.33
C SER A 226 21.71 -1.78 20.22
N PHE A 227 22.22 -1.94 19.00
CA PHE A 227 23.66 -2.05 18.73
C PHE A 227 24.45 -0.79 19.16
N TYR A 228 23.99 0.42 18.83
CA TYR A 228 24.65 1.65 19.28
C TYR A 228 24.55 1.88 20.79
N SER A 229 23.41 1.54 21.41
CA SER A 229 23.26 1.60 22.87
C SER A 229 24.19 0.64 23.60
N LEU A 230 24.49 -0.53 23.02
CA LEU A 230 25.49 -1.46 23.55
C LEU A 230 26.90 -0.87 23.41
N ALA A 231 27.22 -0.27 22.26
CA ALA A 231 28.52 0.37 22.00
C ALA A 231 28.81 1.56 22.94
N ASP A 232 27.82 2.40 23.26
CA ASP A 232 27.96 3.50 24.23
C ASP A 232 28.12 3.00 25.68
N GLY A 233 27.60 1.81 25.99
CA GLY A 233 27.86 1.11 27.25
C GLY A 233 29.32 0.67 27.37
N PHE A 234 29.92 0.18 26.28
CA PHE A 234 31.34 -0.22 26.24
C PHE A 234 32.31 0.95 26.27
N LEU A 235 31.94 2.13 25.77
CA LEU A 235 32.78 3.35 25.82
C LEU A 235 32.89 3.96 27.24
N ASN A 236 32.00 3.60 28.16
CA ASN A 236 32.03 4.08 29.55
C ASN A 236 32.82 3.20 30.52
N GLU A 237 33.25 2.01 30.11
CA GLU A 237 34.21 1.20 30.88
C GLU A 237 35.62 1.45 30.37
N LYS A 238 36.29 2.43 31.00
CA LYS A 238 37.75 2.55 30.92
C LYS A 238 38.38 1.23 31.38
N THR A 239 39.01 0.52 30.45
CA THR A 239 40.12 -0.38 30.81
C THR A 239 41.31 -0.15 29.89
N ASP A 240 42.37 0.37 30.50
CA ASP A 240 43.72 0.39 29.97
C ASP A 240 44.16 -1.03 29.61
N LYS A 241 44.58 -1.24 28.36
CA LYS A 241 45.75 -2.08 28.03
C LYS A 241 46.22 -1.90 26.58
N LYS A 242 47.40 -1.27 26.52
CA LYS A 242 48.50 -1.25 25.54
C LYS A 242 48.30 -1.84 24.14
N GLU A 243 48.66 -0.96 23.21
CA GLU A 243 49.11 -1.14 21.82
C GLU A 243 49.96 -2.40 21.59
N GLU A 244 49.53 -3.23 20.63
CA GLU A 244 50.44 -3.98 19.76
C GLU A 244 50.00 -3.75 18.31
N ASP A 245 50.98 -3.36 17.49
CA ASP A 245 50.89 -3.09 16.06
C ASP A 245 50.27 -4.26 15.30
N ILE A 246 49.10 -4.02 14.68
CA ILE A 246 48.67 -4.79 13.52
C ILE A 246 48.36 -3.79 12.40
N ASN A 247 49.23 -3.85 11.39
CA ASN A 247 49.08 -3.27 10.06
C ASN A 247 47.64 -2.93 9.72
N ARG A 248 47.34 -1.62 9.66
CA ARG A 248 46.15 -1.08 9.01
C ARG A 248 46.20 -1.41 7.52
N VAL A 249 45.84 -2.64 7.16
CA VAL A 249 45.33 -2.92 5.83
C VAL A 249 43.89 -2.43 5.82
N SER A 250 43.70 -1.37 5.05
CA SER A 250 42.43 -0.67 4.81
C SER A 250 41.22 -1.61 4.71
N PRO A 251 40.16 -1.40 5.50
CA PRO A 251 38.84 -1.87 5.14
C PRO A 251 38.21 -0.77 4.27
N PHE A 252 38.06 -1.09 2.99
CA PHE A 252 37.22 -0.38 2.05
C PHE A 252 35.80 -0.33 2.63
N VAL A 253 35.43 0.80 3.25
CA VAL A 253 34.07 1.04 3.76
C VAL A 253 33.19 1.36 2.56
N GLN A 254 32.44 0.37 2.10
CA GLN A 254 31.35 0.57 1.14
C GLN A 254 30.09 -0.12 1.65
N GLY A 255 29.26 0.67 2.34
CA GLY A 255 27.95 0.28 2.86
C GLY A 255 28.02 -0.43 4.22
N THR A 256 27.08 -0.10 5.12
CA THR A 256 26.86 -0.83 6.37
C THR A 256 26.49 -2.31 6.10
N ILE A 257 26.53 -3.18 7.12
CA ILE A 257 26.11 -4.59 6.99
C ILE A 257 24.73 -4.71 6.35
N ASP A 258 23.83 -3.79 6.69
CA ASP A 258 22.48 -3.75 6.13
C ASP A 258 22.47 -3.36 4.65
N ASP A 259 23.38 -2.50 4.20
CA ASP A 259 23.52 -2.17 2.78
C ASP A 259 24.06 -3.36 1.99
N LEU A 260 24.98 -4.13 2.60
CA LEU A 260 25.45 -5.39 2.02
C LEU A 260 24.34 -6.44 2.00
N LEU A 261 23.54 -6.53 3.06
CA LEU A 261 22.41 -7.45 3.14
C LEU A 261 21.33 -7.11 2.12
N LEU A 262 21.00 -5.82 1.96
CA LEU A 262 20.08 -5.33 0.95
C LEU A 262 20.56 -5.68 -0.45
N LYS A 263 21.83 -5.39 -0.76
CA LYS A 263 22.44 -5.77 -2.05
C LYS A 263 22.40 -7.28 -2.29
N ALA A 264 22.64 -8.10 -1.26
CA ALA A 264 22.59 -9.54 -1.39
C ALA A 264 21.16 -10.04 -1.69
N ILE A 265 20.14 -9.41 -1.10
CA ILE A 265 18.72 -9.74 -1.36
C ILE A 265 18.30 -9.27 -2.76
N GLU A 266 18.72 -8.08 -3.18
CA GLU A 266 18.49 -7.57 -4.53
C GLU A 266 19.12 -8.50 -5.57
N ALA A 267 20.41 -8.81 -5.43
CA ALA A 267 21.11 -9.77 -6.30
C ALA A 267 20.43 -11.15 -6.33
N HIS A 268 19.90 -11.62 -5.19
CA HIS A 268 19.15 -12.88 -5.10
C HIS A 268 17.85 -12.81 -5.91
N ASN A 269 17.07 -11.75 -5.75
CA ASN A 269 15.77 -11.59 -6.43
C ASN A 269 15.95 -11.39 -7.94
N ASP A 270 17.03 -10.74 -8.36
CA ASP A 270 17.38 -10.53 -9.76
C ASP A 270 18.00 -11.78 -10.43
N GLY A 271 18.24 -12.84 -9.66
CA GLY A 271 18.80 -14.11 -10.16
C GLY A 271 20.33 -14.13 -10.26
N HIS A 272 21.03 -13.10 -9.77
CA HIS A 272 22.49 -13.05 -9.61
C HIS A 272 22.94 -13.86 -8.37
N LEU A 273 22.65 -15.16 -8.37
CA LEU A 273 22.76 -16.02 -7.19
C LEU A 273 24.20 -16.18 -6.67
N SER A 274 25.20 -16.24 -7.55
CA SER A 274 26.61 -16.36 -7.14
C SER A 274 27.08 -15.10 -6.41
N GLU A 275 26.73 -13.93 -6.94
CA GLU A 275 27.04 -12.65 -6.31
C GLU A 275 26.34 -12.53 -4.94
N ALA A 276 25.07 -12.92 -4.86
CA ALA A 276 24.33 -12.94 -3.60
C ALA A 276 25.04 -13.82 -2.55
N VAL A 277 25.46 -15.03 -2.92
CA VAL A 277 26.21 -15.94 -2.04
C VAL A 277 27.53 -15.33 -1.57
N ASP A 278 28.27 -14.69 -2.46
CA ASP A 278 29.54 -14.04 -2.13
C ASP A 278 29.33 -12.90 -1.12
N ILE A 279 28.29 -12.09 -1.32
CA ILE A 279 27.95 -11.00 -0.39
C ILE A 279 27.51 -11.56 0.97
N TYR A 280 26.62 -12.56 1.01
CA TYR A 280 26.21 -13.19 2.28
C TYR A 280 27.41 -13.80 3.03
N THR A 281 28.33 -14.43 2.31
CA THR A 281 29.54 -15.03 2.91
C THR A 281 30.45 -13.96 3.51
N ARG A 282 30.67 -12.85 2.78
CA ARG A 282 31.43 -11.71 3.31
C ARG A 282 30.79 -11.11 4.56
N ILE A 283 29.46 -11.03 4.63
CA ILE A 283 28.77 -10.56 5.83
C ILE A 283 29.05 -11.49 7.01
N LEU A 284 28.94 -12.80 6.82
CA LEU A 284 29.18 -13.80 7.86
C LEU A 284 30.63 -13.83 8.35
N GLU A 285 31.60 -13.59 7.46
CA GLU A 285 33.02 -13.52 7.82
C GLU A 285 33.40 -12.22 8.53
N ALA A 286 32.72 -11.11 8.20
CA ALA A 286 33.05 -9.79 8.73
C ALA A 286 32.61 -9.57 10.18
N VAL A 287 31.54 -10.25 10.63
CA VAL A 287 30.97 -10.01 11.97
C VAL A 287 30.60 -11.34 12.66
N PRO A 288 31.57 -11.99 13.34
CA PRO A 288 31.35 -13.25 14.04
C PRO A 288 30.36 -13.16 15.20
N ASP A 289 30.16 -11.96 15.76
CA ASP A 289 29.38 -11.71 16.98
C ASP A 289 28.05 -10.98 16.69
N THR A 290 27.45 -11.28 15.53
CA THR A 290 26.17 -10.72 15.08
C THR A 290 25.00 -11.31 15.88
N ASP A 291 23.93 -10.53 16.10
CA ASP A 291 22.65 -11.01 16.66
C ASP A 291 22.24 -12.34 15.98
N LYS A 292 21.97 -13.36 16.80
CA LYS A 292 21.57 -14.70 16.34
C LYS A 292 20.38 -14.67 15.39
N ASN A 293 19.45 -13.74 15.57
CA ASN A 293 18.31 -13.58 14.67
C ASN A 293 18.75 -13.10 13.27
N VAL A 294 19.75 -12.23 13.20
CA VAL A 294 20.30 -11.72 11.94
C VAL A 294 21.12 -12.82 11.25
N LEU A 295 21.92 -13.57 12.01
CA LEU A 295 22.60 -14.76 11.49
C LEU A 295 21.61 -15.79 10.92
N ALA A 296 20.50 -16.02 11.61
CA ALA A 296 19.45 -16.92 11.15
C ALA A 296 18.87 -16.48 9.79
N VAL A 297 18.65 -15.17 9.61
CA VAL A 297 18.15 -14.59 8.35
C VAL A 297 19.18 -14.75 7.23
N ILE A 298 20.45 -14.41 7.49
CA ILE A 298 21.52 -14.48 6.49
C ILE A 298 21.74 -15.91 6.01
N HIS A 299 21.89 -16.86 6.95
CA HIS A 299 22.03 -18.27 6.61
C HIS A 299 20.82 -18.81 5.83
N LYS A 300 19.59 -18.44 6.20
CA LYS A 300 18.39 -18.82 5.43
C LYS A 300 18.45 -18.30 3.99
N HIS A 301 18.79 -17.04 3.77
CA HIS A 301 18.82 -16.46 2.42
C HIS A 301 19.99 -16.96 1.57
N ARG A 302 21.17 -17.20 2.16
CA ARG A 302 22.29 -17.83 1.47
C ARG A 302 21.99 -19.29 1.14
N GLY A 303 21.34 -20.03 2.04
CA GLY A 303 20.83 -21.38 1.79
C GLY A 303 19.81 -21.43 0.65
N MET A 304 18.89 -20.47 0.56
CA MET A 304 17.98 -20.33 -0.59
C MET A 304 18.74 -20.08 -1.90
N ALA A 305 19.80 -19.27 -1.87
CA ALA A 305 20.61 -19.01 -3.05
C ALA A 305 21.36 -20.26 -3.50
N PHE A 306 21.97 -20.99 -2.56
CA PHE A 306 22.59 -22.29 -2.83
C PHE A 306 21.58 -23.30 -3.39
N PHE A 307 20.37 -23.34 -2.83
CA PHE A 307 19.29 -24.19 -3.33
C PHE A 307 18.93 -23.85 -4.79
N ALA A 308 18.76 -22.57 -5.11
CA ALA A 308 18.48 -22.11 -6.47
C ALA A 308 19.64 -22.40 -7.45
N MET A 309 20.88 -22.47 -6.95
CA MET A 309 22.07 -22.93 -7.69
C MET A 309 22.22 -24.47 -7.74
N ASN A 310 21.25 -25.23 -7.22
CA ASN A 310 21.29 -26.69 -7.10
C ASN A 310 22.45 -27.23 -6.24
N LYS A 311 23.00 -26.42 -5.33
CA LYS A 311 23.99 -26.81 -4.32
C LYS A 311 23.29 -27.27 -3.04
N LEU A 312 22.75 -28.49 -3.08
CA LEU A 312 21.82 -28.97 -2.05
C LEU A 312 22.47 -29.20 -0.67
N ASP A 313 23.72 -29.65 -0.62
CA ASP A 313 24.44 -29.87 0.65
C ASP A 313 24.77 -28.55 1.36
N ASP A 314 25.25 -27.55 0.61
CA ASP A 314 25.50 -26.20 1.13
C ASP A 314 24.21 -25.55 1.63
N ALA A 315 23.10 -25.75 0.90
CA ALA A 315 21.78 -25.26 1.32
C ALA A 315 21.32 -25.92 2.62
N LEU A 316 21.50 -27.23 2.79
CA LEU A 316 21.15 -27.95 4.02
C LEU A 316 21.96 -27.45 5.23
N ASP A 317 23.27 -27.24 5.05
CA ASP A 317 24.15 -26.71 6.08
C ASP A 317 23.71 -25.31 6.52
N ASP A 318 23.42 -24.42 5.57
CA ASP A 318 22.95 -23.08 5.87
C ASP A 318 21.55 -23.07 6.51
N PHE A 319 20.61 -23.91 6.06
CA PHE A 319 19.32 -24.01 6.76
C PHE A 319 19.47 -24.55 8.18
N GLN A 320 20.41 -25.47 8.42
CA GLN A 320 20.71 -25.95 9.77
C GLN A 320 21.32 -24.84 10.64
N LYS A 321 22.32 -24.11 10.14
CA LYS A 321 22.90 -22.96 10.86
C LYS A 321 21.88 -21.88 11.17
N SER A 322 20.91 -21.68 10.26
CA SER A 322 19.79 -20.78 10.50
C SER A 322 18.91 -21.23 11.68
N ILE A 323 18.60 -22.53 11.75
CA ILE A 323 17.83 -23.13 12.85
C ILE A 323 18.61 -23.10 14.17
N ASP A 324 19.92 -23.34 14.13
CA ASP A 324 20.78 -23.31 15.31
C ASP A 324 20.88 -21.90 15.91
N ALA A 325 20.79 -20.88 15.06
CA ALA A 325 20.79 -19.48 15.46
C ALA A 325 19.40 -19.03 15.99
N ASP A 326 18.30 -19.42 15.33
CA ASP A 326 16.93 -19.15 15.76
C ASP A 326 16.04 -20.39 15.59
N ASN A 327 15.71 -21.04 16.70
CA ASN A 327 14.87 -22.24 16.71
C ASN A 327 13.38 -21.96 16.39
N THR A 328 12.97 -20.69 16.32
CA THR A 328 11.63 -20.26 15.91
C THR A 328 11.55 -19.93 14.41
N ALA A 329 12.65 -20.10 13.66
CA ALA A 329 12.70 -19.84 12.23
C ALA A 329 11.96 -20.90 11.39
N PHE A 330 10.62 -20.89 11.44
CA PHE A 330 9.76 -21.89 10.78
C PHE A 330 10.02 -22.02 9.26
N ARG A 331 10.44 -20.93 8.60
CA ARG A 331 10.78 -20.93 7.17
C ARG A 331 12.04 -21.74 6.87
N SER A 332 13.03 -21.76 7.77
CA SER A 332 14.26 -22.53 7.60
C SER A 332 13.97 -24.03 7.69
N TYR A 333 13.10 -24.45 8.61
CA TYR A 333 12.54 -25.81 8.63
C TYR A 333 11.81 -26.16 7.32
N TYR A 334 10.95 -25.26 6.82
CA TYR A 334 10.25 -25.47 5.55
C TYR A 334 11.20 -25.67 4.37
N TYR A 335 12.20 -24.77 4.20
CA TYR A 335 13.16 -24.90 3.10
C TYR A 335 14.05 -26.14 3.24
N LYS A 336 14.51 -26.47 4.45
CA LYS A 336 15.23 -27.72 4.71
C LYS A 336 14.39 -28.95 4.30
N GLY A 337 13.09 -28.94 4.62
CA GLY A 337 12.14 -29.96 4.20
C GLY A 337 11.99 -30.08 2.68
N ILE A 338 12.01 -28.95 1.96
CA ILE A 338 12.05 -28.94 0.49
C ILE A 338 13.31 -29.64 -0.02
N VAL A 339 14.48 -29.31 0.53
CA VAL A 339 15.74 -29.93 0.08
C VAL A 339 15.71 -31.44 0.30
N TYR A 340 15.26 -31.90 1.47
CA TYR A 340 15.09 -33.34 1.72
C TYR A 340 14.06 -33.99 0.79
N SER A 341 12.98 -33.31 0.42
CA SER A 341 12.00 -33.81 -0.55
C SER A 341 12.63 -34.03 -1.93
N ILE A 342 13.48 -33.09 -2.38
CA ILE A 342 14.23 -33.22 -3.65
C ILE A 342 15.21 -34.40 -3.60
N LEU A 343 15.87 -34.58 -2.45
CA LEU A 343 16.74 -35.72 -2.20
C LEU A 343 15.97 -37.05 -1.97
N LYS A 344 14.64 -37.05 -2.08
CA LYS A 344 13.73 -38.18 -1.82
C LYS A 344 13.84 -38.75 -0.39
N LYS A 345 14.35 -37.95 0.54
CA LYS A 345 14.42 -38.23 1.98
C LYS A 345 13.12 -37.78 2.64
N TYR A 346 12.03 -38.46 2.29
CA TYR A 346 10.68 -37.99 2.64
C TYR A 346 10.38 -38.03 4.14
N LYS A 347 10.99 -38.94 4.90
CA LYS A 347 10.80 -39.01 6.36
C LYS A 347 11.39 -37.76 7.04
N GLU A 348 12.61 -37.40 6.66
CA GLU A 348 13.31 -36.20 7.14
C GLU A 348 12.60 -34.92 6.67
N ALA A 349 12.03 -34.92 5.46
CA ALA A 349 11.21 -33.82 4.97
C ALA A 349 9.94 -33.62 5.82
N ILE A 350 9.22 -34.70 6.16
CA ILE A 350 8.03 -34.65 7.01
C ILE A 350 8.36 -34.12 8.41
N GLU A 351 9.48 -34.55 8.99
CA GLU A 351 9.94 -34.04 10.29
C GLU A 351 10.16 -32.52 10.23
N CYS A 352 10.85 -32.05 9.19
CA CYS A 352 11.09 -30.62 8.99
C CYS A 352 9.78 -29.83 8.79
N TYR A 353 8.88 -30.29 7.92
CA TYR A 353 7.59 -29.64 7.72
C TYR A 353 6.72 -29.65 8.98
N THR A 354 6.78 -30.73 9.77
CA THR A 354 6.04 -30.81 11.04
C THR A 354 6.58 -29.82 12.05
N LYS A 355 7.90 -29.71 12.21
CA LYS A 355 8.52 -28.68 13.04
C LYS A 355 8.15 -27.26 12.60
N SER A 356 8.13 -27.01 11.29
CA SER A 356 7.67 -25.73 10.75
C SER A 356 6.23 -25.42 11.13
N LEU A 357 5.33 -26.41 11.03
CA LEU A 357 3.91 -26.27 11.34
C LEU A 357 3.63 -26.17 12.85
N GLU A 358 4.45 -26.81 13.70
CA GLU A 358 4.39 -26.65 15.16
C GLU A 358 4.70 -25.20 15.59
N ILE A 359 5.58 -24.51 14.85
CA ILE A 359 5.93 -23.10 15.13
C ILE A 359 4.90 -22.14 14.53
N ASN A 360 4.42 -22.41 13.31
CA ASN A 360 3.39 -21.63 12.64
C ASN A 360 2.44 -22.54 11.86
N GLU A 361 1.22 -22.70 12.34
CA GLU A 361 0.24 -23.63 11.75
C GLU A 361 -0.40 -23.13 10.44
N PHE A 362 -0.40 -21.80 10.19
CA PHE A 362 -1.10 -21.17 9.06
C PHE A 362 -0.25 -21.14 7.79
N GLN A 363 0.22 -22.30 7.33
CA GLN A 363 1.09 -22.43 6.16
C GLN A 363 0.52 -23.42 5.12
N ALA A 364 -0.24 -22.89 4.16
CA ALA A 364 -0.88 -23.70 3.11
C ALA A 364 0.13 -24.52 2.28
N HIS A 365 1.22 -23.90 1.83
CA HIS A 365 2.28 -24.58 1.06
C HIS A 365 3.01 -25.66 1.86
N THR A 366 3.22 -25.45 3.16
CA THR A 366 3.90 -26.43 4.02
C THR A 366 3.03 -27.67 4.21
N ASN A 367 1.72 -27.49 4.45
CA ASN A 367 0.76 -28.60 4.48
C ASN A 367 0.73 -29.35 3.14
N PHE A 368 0.66 -28.64 2.01
CA PHE A 368 0.67 -29.27 0.69
C PHE A 368 1.94 -30.09 0.42
N ARG A 369 3.12 -29.56 0.77
CA ARG A 369 4.38 -30.29 0.58
C ARG A 369 4.53 -31.48 1.53
N ARG A 370 4.04 -31.36 2.76
CA ARG A 370 3.99 -32.50 3.69
C ARG A 370 3.02 -33.57 3.21
N ALA A 371 1.88 -33.18 2.64
CA ALA A 371 0.96 -34.11 1.97
C ALA A 371 1.66 -34.88 0.84
N MET A 372 2.39 -34.19 -0.04
CA MET A 372 3.17 -34.85 -1.10
C MET A 372 4.18 -35.85 -0.51
N ALA A 373 4.89 -35.49 0.55
CA ALA A 373 5.86 -36.39 1.18
C ALA A 373 5.17 -37.62 1.84
N TYR A 374 4.01 -37.44 2.48
CA TYR A 374 3.20 -38.55 3.00
C TYR A 374 2.71 -39.47 1.89
N TYR A 375 2.29 -38.92 0.75
CA TYR A 375 1.88 -39.71 -0.41
C TYR A 375 3.01 -40.62 -0.90
N GLU A 376 4.23 -40.09 -1.02
CA GLU A 376 5.41 -40.85 -1.47
C GLU A 376 5.81 -41.95 -0.49
N LEU A 377 5.53 -41.80 0.81
CA LEU A 377 5.71 -42.85 1.82
C LEU A 377 4.53 -43.83 1.91
N GLY A 378 3.45 -43.62 1.17
CA GLY A 378 2.24 -44.44 1.22
C GLY A 378 1.31 -44.14 2.39
N GLU A 379 1.54 -43.05 3.14
CA GLU A 379 0.70 -42.60 4.25
C GLU A 379 -0.49 -41.76 3.74
N TYR A 380 -1.35 -42.38 2.92
CA TYR A 380 -2.37 -41.66 2.14
C TYR A 380 -3.42 -40.93 2.99
N GLU A 381 -3.79 -41.44 4.17
CA GLU A 381 -4.75 -40.78 5.06
C GLU A 381 -4.21 -39.44 5.58
N LYS A 382 -2.96 -39.42 6.04
CA LYS A 382 -2.29 -38.19 6.49
C LYS A 382 -2.10 -37.22 5.33
N SER A 383 -1.75 -37.75 4.15
CA SER A 383 -1.65 -36.95 2.93
C SER A 383 -2.97 -36.27 2.57
N MET A 384 -4.11 -36.97 2.69
CA MET A 384 -5.42 -36.39 2.40
C MET A 384 -5.77 -35.28 3.40
N ASN A 385 -5.55 -35.53 4.70
CA ASN A 385 -5.82 -34.54 5.74
C ASN A 385 -5.00 -33.25 5.55
N ASP A 386 -3.69 -33.38 5.27
CA ASP A 386 -2.84 -32.21 5.02
C ASP A 386 -3.25 -31.47 3.73
N LEU A 387 -3.70 -32.18 2.69
CA LEU A 387 -4.20 -31.56 1.46
C LEU A 387 -5.48 -30.75 1.71
N ASP A 388 -6.41 -31.28 2.51
CA ASP A 388 -7.64 -30.60 2.90
C ASP A 388 -7.34 -29.34 3.74
N VAL A 389 -6.38 -29.43 4.65
CA VAL A 389 -5.90 -28.27 5.42
C VAL A 389 -5.28 -27.22 4.50
N ALA A 390 -4.44 -27.62 3.55
CA ALA A 390 -3.84 -26.69 2.59
C ALA A 390 -4.91 -25.93 1.79
N LEU A 391 -5.95 -26.61 1.30
CA LEU A 391 -7.07 -25.99 0.58
C LEU A 391 -7.87 -25.01 1.47
N LYS A 392 -8.15 -25.38 2.73
CA LYS A 392 -8.81 -24.49 3.70
C LYS A 392 -8.01 -23.22 3.99
N LEU A 393 -6.68 -23.33 3.97
CA LEU A 393 -5.75 -22.21 4.16
C LEU A 393 -5.51 -21.38 2.88
N GLY A 394 -6.24 -21.64 1.80
CA GLY A 394 -6.19 -20.82 0.58
C GLY A 394 -5.20 -21.29 -0.50
N MET A 395 -4.69 -22.53 -0.42
CA MET A 395 -3.91 -23.12 -1.52
C MET A 395 -4.77 -23.17 -2.80
N ASN A 396 -4.17 -22.82 -3.95
CA ASN A 396 -4.87 -22.85 -5.23
C ASN A 396 -5.38 -24.28 -5.55
N PRO A 397 -6.70 -24.49 -5.73
CA PRO A 397 -7.24 -25.81 -6.05
C PRO A 397 -6.62 -26.46 -7.30
N ASP A 398 -6.23 -25.65 -8.29
CA ASP A 398 -5.63 -26.16 -9.53
C ASP A 398 -4.25 -26.80 -9.27
N GLU A 399 -3.47 -26.28 -8.32
CA GLU A 399 -2.18 -26.85 -7.92
C GLU A 399 -2.34 -28.13 -7.10
N CYS A 400 -3.44 -28.24 -6.34
CA CYS A 400 -3.75 -29.41 -5.51
C CYS A 400 -4.32 -30.59 -6.31
N LYS A 401 -4.98 -30.31 -7.42
CA LYS A 401 -5.72 -31.30 -8.22
C LYS A 401 -4.92 -32.55 -8.62
N PRO A 402 -3.65 -32.46 -9.07
CA PRO A 402 -2.87 -33.64 -9.42
C PRO A 402 -2.63 -34.60 -8.25
N LEU A 403 -2.42 -34.07 -7.04
CA LEU A 403 -2.27 -34.87 -5.83
C LEU A 403 -3.60 -35.46 -5.38
N GLN A 404 -4.68 -34.66 -5.47
CA GLN A 404 -6.03 -35.10 -5.14
C GLN A 404 -6.48 -36.30 -6.01
N GLU A 405 -6.28 -36.23 -7.33
CA GLU A 405 -6.60 -37.33 -8.25
C GLU A 405 -5.80 -38.60 -7.93
N LYS A 406 -4.52 -38.45 -7.61
CA LYS A 406 -3.65 -39.56 -7.19
C LYS A 406 -4.14 -40.22 -5.90
N LEU A 407 -4.57 -39.43 -4.92
CA LEU A 407 -5.11 -39.92 -3.65
C LEU A 407 -6.45 -40.63 -3.86
N VAL A 408 -7.40 -40.02 -4.57
CA VAL A 408 -8.71 -40.60 -4.87
C VAL A 408 -8.58 -41.94 -5.59
N LYS A 409 -7.67 -42.05 -6.56
CA LYS A 409 -7.40 -43.32 -7.24
C LYS A 409 -6.89 -44.40 -6.28
N LYS A 410 -6.04 -44.06 -5.31
CA LYS A 410 -5.53 -45.01 -4.32
C LYS A 410 -6.60 -45.45 -3.32
N PHE A 411 -7.44 -44.53 -2.85
CA PHE A 411 -8.56 -44.85 -1.96
C PHE A 411 -9.66 -45.66 -2.67
N GLY A 412 -9.97 -45.34 -3.92
CA GLY A 412 -10.94 -46.08 -4.75
C GLY A 412 -10.44 -47.44 -5.25
N MET A 413 -9.16 -47.79 -5.07
CA MET A 413 -8.63 -49.14 -5.28
C MET A 413 -8.64 -49.99 -3.99
N ASN A 414 -8.90 -49.37 -2.83
CA ASN A 414 -8.91 -50.00 -1.51
C ASN A 414 -10.32 -50.13 -0.91
N MET A 415 -11.35 -49.58 -1.56
CA MET A 415 -12.78 -49.89 -1.33
C MET A 415 -13.24 -50.90 -2.36
#